data_AF-A0A7X0LX30-F1
#
_entry.id   AF-A0A7X0LX30-F1
#
_cell.length_a   1.000
_cell.length_b   1.000
_cell.length_c   1.000
_cell.angle_alpha   90.00
_cell.angle_beta   90.00
_cell.angle_gamma   90.00
#
_symmetry.space_group_name_H-M   'P 1'
#
loop_
_entity.id
_entity.type
_entity.pdbx_description
1 polymer ?
#
loop_
_entity_poly.entity_id
_entity_poly.type
_entity_poly.pdbx_seq_one_letter_code
_entity_poly.pdbx_strand_id
1 'polypeptide(L)' 'MPLIAMKEIGTPLKLIGIRLFKSSEGALYIKYGNRPRKRLFN' A
#
# COMPACT_ATOMS: atom_id res chain seq x y z
N MET A 1 9.01 9.20 -12.04
CA MET A 1 8.19 7.97 -11.89
C MET A 1 6.74 8.36 -12.16
N PRO A 2 5.96 7.63 -12.97
CA PRO A 2 4.57 7.97 -13.19
C PRO A 2 3.89 8.09 -11.82
N LEU A 3 3.18 9.20 -11.59
CA LEU A 3 2.39 9.43 -10.38
C LEU A 3 1.19 8.48 -10.43
N ILE A 4 1.43 7.19 -10.18
CA ILE A 4 0.36 6.23 -9.93
C ILE A 4 -0.36 6.74 -8.68
N ALA A 5 -1.56 7.28 -8.87
CA ALA A 5 -2.40 7.71 -7.77
C ALA A 5 -2.69 6.47 -6.90
N MET A 6 -2.12 6.45 -5.71
CA MET A 6 -2.31 5.39 -4.73
C MET A 6 -3.13 5.93 -3.57
N LYS A 7 -4.21 5.25 -3.23
CA LYS A 7 -5.03 5.56 -2.06
C LYS A 7 -4.64 4.62 -0.91
N GLU A 8 -4.32 5.18 0.25
CA GLU A 8 -4.11 4.38 1.47
C GLU A 8 -5.47 3.81 1.93
N ILE A 9 -5.49 2.53 2.27
CA ILE A 9 -6.64 1.86 2.87
C ILE A 9 -6.48 1.98 4.39
N GLY A 10 -7.41 2.67 5.04
CA GLY A 10 -7.44 2.77 6.49
C GLY A 10 -7.87 1.45 7.11
N THR A 11 -6.90 0.69 7.65
CA THR A 11 -7.16 -0.57 8.34
C THR A 11 -6.58 -0.56 9.76
N PRO A 12 -7.11 -1.38 10.69
CA PRO A 12 -6.54 -1.53 12.03
C PRO A 12 -5.07 -1.96 12.01
N LEU A 13 -4.64 -2.64 10.93
CA LEU A 13 -3.27 -3.07 10.70
C LEU A 13 -2.26 -1.89 10.71
N LYS A 14 -2.74 -0.66 10.46
CA LYS A 14 -1.94 0.55 10.55
C LYS A 14 -1.35 0.77 11.95
N LEU A 15 -2.07 0.34 13.00
CA LEU A 15 -1.63 0.44 14.39
C LEU A 15 -0.41 -0.43 14.68
N ILE A 16 -0.26 -1.55 13.97
CA ILE A 16 0.88 -2.47 14.07
C ILE A 16 1.92 -2.24 12.96
N GLY A 17 1.87 -1.08 12.29
CA GLY A 17 2.87 -0.66 11.30
C GLY A 17 2.68 -1.25 9.90
N ILE A 18 1.56 -1.94 9.63
CA ILE A 18 1.20 -2.45 8.30
C ILE A 18 0.24 -1.45 7.63
N ARG A 19 0.67 -0.86 6.51
CA ARG A 19 -0.16 0.04 5.71
C ARG A 19 -0.48 -0.60 4.37
N LEU A 20 -1.75 -0.56 3.98
CA LEU A 20 -2.23 -1.08 2.69
C LEU A 20 -2.55 0.09 1.77
N PHE A 21 -2.26 -0.08 0.49
CA PHE A 21 -2.52 0.91 -0.55
C PHE A 21 -3.18 0.23 -1.74
N LYS A 22 -4.12 0.92 -2.37
CA LYS A 22 -4.73 0.53 -3.63
C LYS A 22 -4.32 1.51 -4.72
N SER A 23 -3.78 1.00 -5.82
CA SER A 23 -3.55 1.79 -7.04
C SER A 23 -4.87 2.01 -7.79
N SER A 24 -4.96 3.10 -8.56
CA SER A 24 -6.06 3.31 -9.52
C SER A 24 -6.24 2.14 -10.49
N GLU A 25 -5.17 1.41 -10.79
CA GLU A 25 -5.19 0.23 -11.68
C GLU A 25 -5.67 -1.06 -10.98
N GLY A 26 -6.12 -0.96 -9.72
CA GLY A 26 -6.61 -2.11 -8.95
C GLY A 26 -5.54 -2.91 -8.22
N ALA A 27 -4.25 -2.66 -8.49
CA ALA A 27 -3.15 -3.31 -7.79
C ALA A 27 -3.11 -2.95 -6.30
N LEU A 28 -2.87 -3.96 -5.45
CA LEU A 28 -2.70 -3.80 -4.00
C LEU A 28 -1.23 -3.78 -3.61
N TYR A 29 -0.90 -2.87 -2.69
CA TYR A 29 0.44 -2.72 -2.15
C TYR A 29 0.41 -2.73 -0.63
N ILE A 30 1.47 -3.27 -0.04
CA ILE A 30 1.70 -3.29 1.39
C ILE A 30 3.00 -2.57 1.72
N LYS A 31 2.97 -1.81 2.82
CA LYS A 31 4.15 -1.21 3.44
C LYS A 31 4.21 -1.67 4.89
N TYR A 32 5.37 -2.14 5.32
CA TYR A 32 5.61 -2.49 6.71
C TYR A 32 6.69 -1.59 7.30
N GLY A 33 6.31 -0.75 8.26
CA GLY A 33 7.21 0.23 8.89
C GLY A 33 7.91 1.14 7.86
N ASN A 34 9.24 1.17 7.90
CA ASN A 34 10.09 1.93 6.98
C ASN A 34 10.51 1.18 5.70
N ARG A 35 10.02 -0.05 5.49
CA ARG A 35 10.35 -0.81 4.27
C ARG A 35 9.66 -0.18 3.04
N PRO A 36 10.26 -0.29 1.84
CA PRO A 36 9.61 0.15 0.60
C PRO A 36 8.31 -0.63 0.37
N ARG A 37 7.35 0.00 -0.32
CA ARG A 37 6.07 -0.62 -0.64
C ARG A 37 6.29 -1.81 -1.57
N LYS A 38 5.59 -2.92 -1.34
CA LYS A 38 5.61 -4.12 -2.19
C LYS A 38 4.23 -4.39 -2.75
N ARG A 39 4.15 -4.85 -4.00
CA ARG A 39 2.89 -5.31 -4.62
C ARG A 39 2.53 -6.67 -4.01
N LEU A 40 1.26 -6.85 -3.63
CA LEU A 40 0.76 -8.02 -2.92
C LEU A 40 0.40 -9.18 -3.87
N PHE A 41 -0.18 -8.84 -5.02
CA PHE A 41 -0.60 -9.80 -6.05
C PHE A 41 -0.08 -9.32 -7.41
N ASN A 42 0.57 -10.22 -8.16
CA ASN A 42 1.01 -9.93 -9.52
C ASN A 42 -0.16 -10.11 -10.49
#